data_AF-A0A5B1CEQ5-F1
#
_entry.id   AF-A0A5B1CEQ5-F1
#
_cell.length_a   1.000
_cell.length_b   1.000
_cell.length_c   1.000
_cell.angle_alpha   90.00
_cell.angle_beta   90.00
_cell.angle_gamma   90.00
#
_symmetry.space_group_name_H-M   'P 1'
#
loop_
_entity.id
_entity.type
_entity.pdbx_description
1 polymer ?
#
loop_
_entity_poly.entity_id
_entity_poly.type
_entity_poly.pdbx_seq_one_letter_code
_entity_poly.pdbx_strand_id
1 'polypeptide(L)'
;MNTSKTLVGFLVFSLAAFPGCSKPANTQTDSTQNTAEIPSPTESPSKSLANTDDNTSPRMLPTAQSMTDSEPAETDDQTADSKEPESNEESSESSESIDLEEVETPSVIAAKAFTAPSGAKSLSKRNLWIDRAAGRVYADGYIAMNDGPLEMFACPSGTKEHETIIATLAKASELHAGLLAIGAQVGTPVTYNPSFIPATGQRIRVWVCYFDDDGKYQVVDARDWIVRTGTTETLKEDWVFAGSYVWTDPVDNRNYYQGDVGDMICVSNFTTAMMDIPVASSADTDQLQYSPNTAIIPNRGTAVRLILEPIPLPADGQEQPSAPEPPTEDVLQKQS
;
A
#
# COMPACT_ATOMS: atom_id res chain seq x y z
N MET A 1 -11.88 61.38 -17.81
CA MET A 1 -12.01 61.72 -19.25
C MET A 1 -11.31 60.58 -19.99
N ASN A 2 -11.91 59.70 -20.78
CA ASN A 2 -13.12 59.74 -21.59
C ASN A 2 -13.58 58.26 -21.72
N THR A 3 -14.81 57.92 -21.30
CA THR A 3 -15.35 56.55 -21.34
C THR A 3 -16.19 56.34 -22.59
N SER A 4 -15.82 55.36 -23.42
CA SER A 4 -16.63 54.91 -24.56
C SER A 4 -17.66 53.88 -24.09
N LYS A 5 -18.93 54.15 -24.40
CA LYS A 5 -20.08 53.25 -24.23
C LYS A 5 -20.32 52.50 -25.54
N THR A 6 -20.49 51.19 -25.48
CA THR A 6 -21.31 50.43 -26.45
C THR A 6 -22.14 49.41 -25.70
N LEU A 7 -23.41 49.32 -26.08
CA LEU A 7 -24.51 48.69 -25.38
C LEU A 7 -25.16 47.60 -26.26
N VAL A 8 -25.75 46.60 -25.59
CA VAL A 8 -26.85 45.67 -25.98
C VAL A 8 -26.58 44.50 -26.93
N GLY A 9 -26.98 43.31 -26.44
CA GLY A 9 -27.40 42.18 -27.27
C GLY A 9 -27.88 40.98 -26.44
N PHE A 10 -28.94 41.15 -25.63
CA PHE A 10 -29.61 40.05 -24.92
C PHE A 10 -30.59 39.35 -25.88
N LEU A 11 -30.48 38.03 -26.05
CA LEU A 11 -31.48 37.22 -26.74
C LEU A 11 -32.20 36.33 -25.73
N VAL A 12 -33.48 36.62 -25.53
CA VAL A 12 -34.45 35.83 -24.76
C VAL A 12 -35.10 34.84 -25.71
N PHE A 13 -35.14 33.55 -25.35
CA PHE A 13 -36.11 32.61 -25.92
C PHE A 13 -37.03 32.12 -24.80
N SER A 14 -38.32 32.36 -25.01
CA SER A 14 -39.46 31.88 -24.24
C SER A 14 -40.44 31.20 -25.21
N LEU A 15 -41.39 30.45 -24.63
CA LEU A 15 -42.50 29.65 -25.17
C LEU A 15 -42.23 28.14 -25.19
N ALA A 16 -43.14 27.25 -24.76
CA ALA A 16 -44.43 27.39 -24.09
C ALA A 16 -44.82 26.01 -23.52
N ALA A 17 -45.68 25.99 -22.49
CA ALA A 17 -46.27 24.79 -21.90
C ALA A 17 -47.72 24.55 -22.40
N PHE A 18 -48.27 23.38 -22.04
CA PHE A 18 -49.68 22.90 -22.00
C PHE A 18 -50.03 21.75 -22.99
N PRO A 19 -51.07 20.92 -22.73
CA PRO A 19 -51.11 19.83 -21.74
C PRO A 19 -51.78 18.52 -22.27
N GLY A 20 -51.76 17.44 -21.48
CA GLY A 20 -52.92 16.52 -21.39
C GLY A 20 -52.83 15.10 -21.97
N CYS A 21 -52.82 14.12 -21.05
CA CYS A 21 -53.63 12.89 -20.99
C CYS A 21 -53.70 11.90 -22.19
N SER A 22 -53.28 10.65 -21.97
CA SER A 22 -54.16 9.46 -21.89
C SER A 22 -53.39 8.13 -21.91
N LYS A 23 -53.82 7.18 -21.07
CA LYS A 23 -53.50 5.73 -21.14
C LYS A 23 -54.01 5.14 -22.45
N PRO A 24 -53.51 3.94 -22.82
CA PRO A 24 -54.47 2.84 -22.88
C PRO A 24 -53.98 1.57 -22.19
N ALA A 25 -54.98 0.74 -21.89
CA ALA A 25 -54.89 -0.57 -21.27
C ALA A 25 -54.61 -1.67 -22.30
N ASN A 26 -53.89 -2.69 -21.83
CA ASN A 26 -54.08 -4.13 -22.01
C ASN A 26 -54.62 -4.67 -23.34
N THR A 27 -53.86 -5.57 -23.97
CA THR A 27 -54.44 -6.69 -24.73
C THR A 27 -53.58 -7.94 -24.52
N GLN A 28 -54.25 -8.99 -24.03
CA GLN A 28 -53.76 -10.34 -23.90
C GLN A 28 -53.40 -10.94 -25.27
N THR A 29 -52.34 -11.72 -25.33
CA THR A 29 -52.34 -12.99 -26.06
C THR A 29 -51.61 -14.04 -25.23
N ASP A 30 -52.41 -15.02 -24.82
CA ASP A 30 -52.07 -16.29 -24.20
C ASP A 30 -51.42 -17.23 -25.23
N SER A 31 -50.33 -17.91 -24.86
CA SER A 31 -50.16 -19.34 -25.15
C SER A 31 -48.90 -19.92 -24.49
N THR A 32 -49.16 -20.94 -23.68
CA THR A 32 -48.35 -22.16 -23.44
C THR A 32 -47.10 -22.06 -22.56
N GLN A 33 -47.34 -22.28 -21.27
CA GLN A 33 -46.73 -23.34 -20.44
C GLN A 33 -45.39 -23.92 -20.91
N ASN A 34 -44.32 -23.67 -20.14
CA ASN A 34 -43.45 -24.76 -19.72
C ASN A 34 -42.83 -24.46 -18.34
N THR A 35 -43.39 -25.12 -17.33
CA THR A 35 -42.87 -25.23 -15.98
C THR A 35 -41.70 -26.21 -16.02
N ALA A 36 -40.48 -25.76 -15.70
CA ALA A 36 -39.38 -26.66 -15.40
C ALA A 36 -39.13 -26.59 -13.89
N GLU A 37 -39.69 -27.57 -13.20
CA GLU A 37 -39.49 -27.86 -11.79
C GLU A 37 -38.02 -28.15 -11.46
N ILE A 38 -37.61 -27.67 -10.29
CA ILE A 38 -36.44 -28.10 -9.54
C ILE A 38 -36.72 -29.51 -9.00
N PRO A 39 -35.81 -30.49 -9.17
CA PRO A 39 -35.80 -31.68 -8.34
C PRO A 39 -34.61 -31.65 -7.36
N SER A 40 -34.91 -31.43 -6.08
CA SER A 40 -34.37 -32.24 -4.98
C SER A 40 -35.53 -33.19 -4.56
N PRO A 41 -35.34 -34.37 -3.94
CA PRO A 41 -34.23 -34.80 -3.07
C PRO A 41 -33.81 -36.27 -3.29
N THR A 42 -32.84 -36.81 -2.51
CA THR A 42 -32.95 -38.10 -1.79
C THR A 42 -31.78 -38.26 -0.81
N GLU A 43 -32.09 -38.21 0.49
CA GLU A 43 -31.28 -38.81 1.57
C GLU A 43 -31.46 -40.33 1.60
N SER A 44 -30.41 -41.06 2.04
CA SER A 44 -30.43 -42.17 3.02
C SER A 44 -29.27 -43.18 2.76
N PRO A 45 -28.88 -44.06 3.70
CA PRO A 45 -28.31 -43.79 5.03
C PRO A 45 -27.09 -44.70 5.37
N SER A 46 -26.50 -44.49 6.57
CA SER A 46 -25.72 -45.47 7.37
C SER A 46 -24.31 -45.85 6.86
N LYS A 47 -23.25 -46.03 7.66
CA LYS A 47 -23.14 -46.48 9.06
C LYS A 47 -21.73 -46.18 9.59
N SER A 48 -21.66 -45.97 10.91
CA SER A 48 -20.46 -45.91 11.75
C SER A 48 -19.58 -47.16 11.66
N LEU A 49 -18.26 -46.99 11.76
CA LEU A 49 -17.38 -47.89 12.51
C LEU A 49 -16.36 -47.05 13.28
N ALA A 50 -16.43 -47.19 14.60
CA ALA A 50 -15.43 -46.70 15.54
C ALA A 50 -14.14 -47.54 15.41
N ASN A 51 -12.98 -46.91 15.59
CA ASN A 51 -11.96 -47.40 16.52
C ASN A 51 -10.93 -46.29 16.78
N THR A 52 -10.80 -46.02 18.08
CA THR A 52 -9.61 -45.68 18.89
C THR A 52 -8.26 -46.09 18.27
N ASP A 53 -7.13 -45.39 18.44
CA ASP A 53 -6.51 -44.79 19.64
C ASP A 53 -5.48 -43.69 19.27
N ASP A 54 -5.13 -42.90 20.29
CA ASP A 54 -3.92 -42.09 20.55
C ASP A 54 -2.76 -42.12 19.53
N ASN A 55 -2.20 -40.94 19.20
CA ASN A 55 -0.93 -40.49 19.79
C ASN A 55 -0.53 -39.07 19.34
N THR A 56 0.06 -38.35 20.30
CA THR A 56 0.63 -37.00 20.29
C THR A 56 1.87 -36.79 19.39
N SER A 57 2.02 -35.52 18.94
CA SER A 57 3.10 -34.76 18.25
C SER A 57 4.59 -35.15 18.45
N PRO A 58 5.60 -34.54 17.76
CA PRO A 58 5.59 -33.46 16.75
C PRO A 58 6.46 -33.70 15.48
N ARG A 59 6.28 -32.85 14.46
CA ARG A 59 7.06 -32.79 13.22
C ARG A 59 8.30 -31.88 13.42
N MET A 60 9.50 -32.44 13.30
CA MET A 60 10.78 -31.73 13.40
C MET A 60 11.29 -31.20 12.04
N LEU A 61 12.03 -30.07 12.10
CA LEU A 61 12.83 -29.50 11.01
C LEU A 61 13.95 -30.46 10.55
N PRO A 62 14.45 -30.35 9.30
CA PRO A 62 15.55 -31.17 8.82
C PRO A 62 16.91 -30.66 9.34
N THR A 63 17.67 -31.54 9.99
CA THR A 63 19.08 -31.35 10.33
C THR A 63 19.96 -32.16 9.37
N ALA A 64 21.06 -31.54 8.94
CA ALA A 64 22.11 -32.10 8.10
C ALA A 64 22.70 -33.40 8.68
N GLN A 65 22.90 -34.41 7.84
CA GLN A 65 23.59 -35.64 8.20
C GLN A 65 25.08 -35.54 7.84
N SER A 66 25.93 -35.67 8.86
CA SER A 66 27.32 -36.11 8.73
C SER A 66 27.37 -37.64 8.73
N MET A 67 28.22 -38.23 7.89
CA MET A 67 28.62 -39.64 7.97
C MET A 67 30.11 -39.71 8.32
N THR A 68 30.39 -40.27 9.50
CA THR A 68 31.64 -40.92 9.95
C THR A 68 31.76 -42.30 9.27
N ASP A 69 32.83 -43.08 9.17
CA ASP A 69 34.25 -43.10 9.58
C ASP A 69 34.86 -44.32 8.85
N SER A 70 36.15 -44.32 8.53
CA SER A 70 37.01 -45.53 8.43
C SER A 70 38.50 -45.15 8.26
N GLU A 71 39.33 -45.59 9.22
CA GLU A 71 40.78 -45.39 9.37
C GLU A 71 41.55 -46.69 8.96
N PRO A 72 42.90 -46.80 9.07
CA PRO A 72 43.98 -46.26 8.23
C PRO A 72 44.86 -47.35 7.54
N ALA A 73 45.78 -46.92 6.66
CA ALA A 73 47.03 -47.64 6.38
C ALA A 73 48.13 -46.68 5.87
N GLU A 74 49.37 -47.11 6.05
CA GLU A 74 50.60 -46.35 6.27
C GLU A 74 51.29 -45.68 5.07
N THR A 75 52.04 -44.62 5.40
CA THR A 75 53.35 -44.16 4.89
C THR A 75 53.60 -44.03 3.38
N ASP A 76 53.93 -42.81 2.92
CA ASP A 76 55.29 -42.57 2.41
C ASP A 76 55.71 -41.09 2.48
N ASP A 77 57.02 -40.94 2.63
CA ASP A 77 57.84 -39.77 2.90
C ASP A 77 57.97 -38.81 1.70
N GLN A 78 57.94 -37.49 1.94
CA GLN A 78 58.94 -36.56 1.39
C GLN A 78 58.82 -35.13 1.94
N THR A 79 59.89 -34.75 2.63
CA THR A 79 60.37 -33.43 3.04
C THR A 79 60.37 -32.33 1.97
N ALA A 80 60.07 -31.09 2.34
CA ALA A 80 60.94 -29.94 2.08
C ALA A 80 60.55 -28.70 2.91
N ASP A 81 61.57 -28.20 3.59
CA ASP A 81 61.72 -27.06 4.50
C ASP A 81 61.39 -25.69 3.84
N SER A 82 60.60 -24.86 4.51
CA SER A 82 60.35 -23.45 4.14
C SER A 82 60.85 -22.52 5.23
N LYS A 83 62.00 -21.90 4.96
CA LYS A 83 62.54 -20.73 5.66
C LYS A 83 61.84 -19.45 5.21
N GLU A 84 61.46 -18.62 6.17
CA GLU A 84 61.21 -17.19 5.99
C GLU A 84 62.49 -16.46 5.52
N PRO A 85 62.32 -15.33 4.83
CA PRO A 85 62.77 -14.09 5.47
C PRO A 85 61.81 -12.92 5.33
N GLU A 86 61.88 -12.07 6.36
CA GLU A 86 61.30 -10.72 6.43
C GLU A 86 61.76 -9.82 5.28
N SER A 87 60.85 -8.96 4.79
CA SER A 87 61.22 -7.74 4.07
C SER A 87 60.24 -6.62 4.36
N ASN A 88 60.80 -5.51 4.85
CA ASN A 88 60.20 -4.18 4.94
C ASN A 88 59.70 -3.71 3.57
N GLU A 89 58.45 -3.24 3.50
CA GLU A 89 58.07 -2.13 2.62
C GLU A 89 57.14 -1.18 3.36
N GLU A 90 57.68 -0.02 3.75
CA GLU A 90 56.89 1.20 3.93
C GLU A 90 56.27 1.55 2.58
N SER A 91 54.95 1.35 2.45
CA SER A 91 54.17 2.04 1.42
C SER A 91 53.32 3.10 2.12
N SER A 92 53.66 4.34 1.79
CA SER A 92 52.92 5.53 2.17
C SER A 92 51.51 5.45 1.60
N GLU A 93 50.53 5.13 2.45
CA GLU A 93 49.13 5.37 2.16
C GLU A 93 48.90 6.89 2.17
N SER A 94 49.16 7.53 1.03
CA SER A 94 48.53 8.80 0.72
C SER A 94 47.03 8.55 0.63
N SER A 95 46.33 8.85 1.72
CA SER A 95 44.89 8.97 1.79
C SER A 95 44.47 10.08 0.84
N GLU A 96 44.27 9.73 -0.43
CA GLU A 96 43.44 10.50 -1.32
C GLU A 96 42.04 10.48 -0.73
N SER A 97 41.69 11.55 -0.02
CA SER A 97 40.31 11.86 0.35
C SER A 97 39.52 12.00 -0.94
N ILE A 98 38.86 10.92 -1.34
CA ILE A 98 37.82 10.97 -2.34
C ILE A 98 36.73 11.85 -1.72
N ASP A 99 36.61 13.07 -2.24
CA ASP A 99 35.49 13.95 -1.98
C ASP A 99 34.26 13.23 -2.55
N LEU A 100 33.61 12.43 -1.70
CA LEU A 100 32.33 11.80 -2.00
C LEU A 100 31.33 12.94 -2.16
N GLU A 101 31.19 13.46 -3.38
CA GLU A 101 30.04 14.28 -3.76
C GLU A 101 28.80 13.59 -3.19
N GLU A 102 28.10 14.28 -2.28
CA GLU A 102 26.92 13.77 -1.60
C GLU A 102 25.86 13.50 -2.69
N VAL A 103 25.80 12.26 -3.18
CA VAL A 103 24.84 11.86 -4.20
C VAL A 103 23.46 12.10 -3.60
N GLU A 104 22.77 13.15 -4.07
CA GLU A 104 21.43 13.46 -3.61
C GLU A 104 20.49 12.32 -3.98
N THR A 105 20.19 11.47 -3.01
CA THR A 105 19.24 10.37 -3.19
C THR A 105 17.83 10.91 -3.33
N PRO A 106 16.89 10.17 -3.96
CA PRO A 106 15.48 10.57 -4.01
C PRO A 106 14.87 10.89 -2.64
N SER A 107 15.31 10.18 -1.59
CA SER A 107 14.89 10.44 -0.21
C SER A 107 15.37 11.79 0.32
N VAL A 108 16.60 12.21 0.01
CA VAL A 108 17.15 13.53 0.37
C VAL A 108 16.42 14.64 -0.38
N ILE A 109 16.13 14.44 -1.67
CA ILE A 109 15.37 15.39 -2.49
C ILE A 109 13.95 15.54 -1.93
N ALA A 110 13.24 14.43 -1.69
CA ALA A 110 11.89 14.45 -1.14
C ALA A 110 11.83 15.14 0.23
N ALA A 111 12.83 14.92 1.09
CA ALA A 111 12.88 15.52 2.42
C ALA A 111 12.98 17.06 2.39
N LYS A 112 13.55 17.62 1.31
CA LYS A 112 13.74 19.06 1.09
C LYS A 112 12.73 19.64 0.09
N ALA A 113 11.84 18.83 -0.50
CA ALA A 113 11.00 19.28 -1.60
C ALA A 113 9.91 20.26 -1.13
N PHE A 114 9.35 20.02 0.06
CA PHE A 114 8.16 20.71 0.54
C PHE A 114 8.35 21.25 1.95
N THR A 115 7.72 22.38 2.22
CA THR A 115 7.53 22.86 3.59
C THR A 115 6.47 22.04 4.32
N ALA A 116 6.45 22.15 5.66
CA ALA A 116 5.40 21.54 6.47
C ALA A 116 4.00 22.02 6.03
N PRO A 117 2.98 21.15 5.98
CA PRO A 117 1.62 21.56 5.66
C PRO A 117 1.11 22.60 6.66
N SER A 118 0.35 23.59 6.18
CA SER A 118 -0.26 24.61 7.04
C SER A 118 -1.18 23.97 8.08
N GLY A 119 -1.13 24.45 9.33
CA GLY A 119 -1.95 23.92 10.44
C GLY A 119 -1.51 22.55 11.01
N ALA A 120 -0.60 21.84 10.32
CA ALA A 120 -0.15 20.52 10.75
C ALA A 120 0.98 20.59 11.78
N LYS A 121 1.04 19.59 12.67
CA LYS A 121 2.10 19.41 13.68
C LYS A 121 2.99 18.24 13.30
N SER A 122 4.29 18.44 13.33
CA SER A 122 5.27 17.38 13.07
C SER A 122 5.14 16.27 14.12
N LEU A 123 5.09 15.03 13.66
CA LEU A 123 5.08 13.83 14.51
C LEU A 123 6.47 13.18 14.57
N SER A 124 7.27 13.31 13.50
CA SER A 124 8.64 12.81 13.45
C SER A 124 9.55 13.70 12.59
N LYS A 125 10.86 13.45 12.66
CA LYS A 125 11.86 14.10 11.79
C LYS A 125 11.87 13.55 10.35
N ARG A 126 11.00 12.59 10.04
CA ARG A 126 10.89 11.93 8.73
C ARG A 126 9.72 12.48 7.91
N ASN A 127 9.58 13.80 7.89
CA ASN A 127 8.53 14.51 7.15
C ASN A 127 7.14 13.87 7.30
N LEU A 128 6.73 13.72 8.55
CA LEU A 128 5.42 13.21 8.94
C LEU A 128 4.72 14.23 9.83
N TRP A 129 3.49 14.60 9.49
CA TRP A 129 2.70 15.57 10.22
C TRP A 129 1.26 15.10 10.43
N ILE A 130 0.62 15.63 11.46
CA ILE A 130 -0.80 15.44 11.75
C ILE A 130 -1.52 16.78 11.78
N ASP A 131 -2.69 16.84 11.17
CA ASP A 131 -3.66 17.91 11.37
C ASP A 131 -4.94 17.31 11.94
N ARG A 132 -5.15 17.50 13.24
CA ARG A 132 -6.33 17.00 13.95
C ARG A 132 -7.60 17.75 13.60
N ALA A 133 -7.50 19.02 13.21
CA ALA A 133 -8.67 19.81 12.86
C ALA A 133 -9.20 19.39 11.47
N ALA A 134 -8.29 19.14 10.53
CA ALA A 134 -8.63 18.61 9.21
C ALA A 134 -8.82 17.09 9.18
N GLY A 135 -8.41 16.35 10.22
CA GLY A 135 -8.49 14.88 10.25
C GLY A 135 -7.52 14.21 9.28
N ARG A 136 -6.31 14.76 9.12
CA ARG A 136 -5.33 14.33 8.10
C ARG A 136 -3.99 13.96 8.69
N VAL A 137 -3.36 12.95 8.08
CA VAL A 137 -1.94 12.63 8.26
C VAL A 137 -1.21 12.90 6.94
N TYR A 138 -0.09 13.60 6.99
CA TYR A 138 0.72 13.95 5.83
C TYR A 138 2.07 13.25 5.92
N ALA A 139 2.47 12.53 4.87
CA ALA A 139 3.77 11.88 4.78
C ALA A 139 4.43 12.20 3.44
N ASP A 140 5.64 12.77 3.48
CA ASP A 140 6.39 13.00 2.25
C ASP A 140 7.11 11.72 1.79
N GLY A 141 7.34 11.65 0.49
CA GLY A 141 8.00 10.53 -0.16
C GLY A 141 8.38 10.85 -1.61
N TYR A 142 8.68 9.81 -2.38
CA TYR A 142 8.98 9.90 -3.80
C TYR A 142 8.44 8.71 -4.56
N ILE A 143 8.29 8.84 -5.88
CA ILE A 143 7.96 7.72 -6.76
C ILE A 143 9.15 6.75 -6.80
N ALA A 144 8.99 5.57 -6.22
CA ALA A 144 9.98 4.51 -6.23
C ALA A 144 9.89 3.66 -7.50
N MET A 145 8.66 3.36 -7.94
CA MET A 145 8.35 2.55 -9.11
C MET A 145 7.13 3.13 -9.83
N ASN A 146 7.15 3.14 -11.16
CA ASN A 146 6.01 3.53 -11.99
C ASN A 146 5.58 2.42 -12.99
N ASP A 147 6.32 1.32 -13.03
CA ASP A 147 6.03 0.08 -13.77
C ASP A 147 6.74 -1.09 -13.08
N GLY A 148 6.12 -2.28 -13.07
CA GLY A 148 6.62 -3.47 -12.38
C GLY A 148 5.57 -4.23 -11.56
N PRO A 149 5.96 -5.33 -10.88
CA PRO A 149 5.06 -6.07 -9.98
C PRO A 149 4.62 -5.18 -8.83
N LEU A 150 3.31 -5.12 -8.56
CA LEU A 150 2.76 -4.22 -7.55
C LEU A 150 2.19 -4.98 -6.35
N GLU A 151 2.86 -4.85 -5.21
CA GLU A 151 2.40 -5.42 -3.93
C GLU A 151 1.94 -4.33 -2.96
N MET A 152 2.62 -3.18 -2.96
CA MET A 152 2.27 -2.02 -2.13
C MET A 152 2.04 -0.78 -2.97
N PHE A 153 1.06 0.02 -2.56
CA PHE A 153 0.97 1.40 -3.01
C PHE A 153 2.08 2.25 -2.40
N ALA A 154 2.35 2.08 -1.09
CA ALA A 154 3.40 2.80 -0.39
C ALA A 154 4.13 1.93 0.65
N CYS A 155 5.43 2.18 0.82
CA CYS A 155 6.31 1.50 1.79
C CYS A 155 7.31 2.52 2.41
N PRO A 156 7.96 2.21 3.54
CA PRO A 156 9.09 3.01 4.02
C PRO A 156 10.26 2.96 3.03
N SER A 157 10.92 4.09 2.78
CA SER A 157 12.15 4.14 1.99
C SER A 157 13.22 3.21 2.57
N GLY A 158 13.92 2.51 1.68
CA GLY A 158 14.92 1.49 1.97
C GLY A 158 14.36 0.08 2.19
N THR A 159 13.07 -0.17 1.89
CA THR A 159 12.43 -1.49 2.08
C THR A 159 12.04 -2.13 0.74
N LYS A 160 10.76 -2.13 0.39
CA LYS A 160 10.16 -2.86 -0.75
C LYS A 160 9.96 -1.98 -1.99
N GLU A 161 10.89 -1.06 -2.23
CA GLU A 161 10.79 -0.05 -3.31
C GLU A 161 10.70 -0.65 -4.73
N HIS A 162 11.11 -1.90 -4.91
CA HIS A 162 11.08 -2.61 -6.20
C HIS A 162 9.69 -3.16 -6.56
N GLU A 163 8.74 -3.10 -5.64
CA GLU A 163 7.36 -3.59 -5.78
C GLU A 163 6.33 -2.59 -5.22
N THR A 164 6.76 -1.32 -5.11
CA THR A 164 5.99 -0.23 -4.48
C THR A 164 6.02 1.05 -5.30
N ILE A 165 4.86 1.70 -5.49
CA ILE A 165 4.79 2.97 -6.23
C ILE A 165 5.48 4.12 -5.46
N ILE A 166 5.18 4.30 -4.18
CA ILE A 166 5.70 5.40 -3.35
C ILE A 166 6.58 4.91 -2.20
N ALA A 167 7.82 5.38 -2.14
CA ALA A 167 8.65 5.27 -0.95
C ALA A 167 8.42 6.49 -0.07
N THR A 168 7.85 6.29 1.11
CA THR A 168 7.65 7.34 2.13
C THR A 168 8.89 7.48 2.99
N LEU A 169 9.16 8.69 3.46
CA LEU A 169 10.26 8.93 4.40
C LEU A 169 9.94 8.38 5.79
N ALA A 170 8.67 8.42 6.17
CA ALA A 170 8.16 7.92 7.44
C ALA A 170 8.15 6.39 7.51
N LYS A 171 8.25 5.85 8.72
CA LYS A 171 8.01 4.41 8.96
C LYS A 171 6.51 4.11 9.07
N ALA A 172 6.13 2.84 8.87
CA ALA A 172 4.73 2.41 9.01
C ALA A 172 4.22 2.60 10.45
N SER A 173 5.08 2.34 11.44
CA SER A 173 4.79 2.56 12.87
C SER A 173 4.51 4.04 13.19
N GLU A 174 5.21 4.97 12.54
CA GLU A 174 4.98 6.40 12.71
C GLU A 174 3.67 6.83 12.03
N LEU A 175 3.41 6.32 10.82
CA LEU A 175 2.17 6.60 10.10
C LEU A 175 0.95 6.03 10.84
N HIS A 176 1.06 4.82 11.40
CA HIS A 176 0.09 4.23 12.31
C HIS A 176 -0.19 5.15 13.50
N ALA A 177 0.86 5.63 14.18
CA ALA A 177 0.71 6.56 15.30
C ALA A 177 0.02 7.86 14.88
N GLY A 178 0.28 8.34 13.67
CA GLY A 178 -0.39 9.50 13.08
C GLY A 178 -1.89 9.29 12.92
N LEU A 179 -2.30 8.15 12.36
CA LEU A 179 -3.71 7.78 12.18
C LEU A 179 -4.44 7.68 13.52
N LEU A 180 -3.83 7.04 14.53
CA LEU A 180 -4.37 7.03 15.89
C LEU A 180 -4.49 8.44 16.48
N ALA A 181 -3.49 9.30 16.24
CA ALA A 181 -3.47 10.66 16.79
C ALA A 181 -4.56 11.58 16.22
N ILE A 182 -5.13 11.25 15.06
CA ILE A 182 -6.29 11.93 14.46
C ILE A 182 -7.61 11.17 14.69
N GLY A 183 -7.60 10.07 15.47
CA GLY A 183 -8.80 9.35 15.89
C GLY A 183 -9.27 8.26 14.94
N ALA A 184 -8.43 7.81 13.99
CA ALA A 184 -8.77 6.69 13.12
C ALA A 184 -8.90 5.38 13.93
N GLN A 185 -9.86 4.53 13.54
CA GLN A 185 -10.10 3.25 14.20
C GLN A 185 -9.38 2.11 13.50
N VAL A 186 -8.50 1.44 14.25
CA VAL A 186 -7.77 0.26 13.80
C VAL A 186 -8.67 -0.97 13.78
N GLY A 187 -8.48 -1.84 12.77
CA GLY A 187 -9.11 -3.15 12.70
C GLY A 187 -8.09 -4.28 12.87
N THR A 188 -8.07 -5.20 11.91
CA THR A 188 -7.22 -6.39 11.93
C THR A 188 -6.62 -6.67 10.56
N PRO A 189 -5.35 -7.09 10.46
CA PRO A 189 -4.79 -7.60 9.21
C PRO A 189 -5.51 -8.84 8.69
N VAL A 190 -5.24 -9.19 7.43
CA VAL A 190 -5.75 -10.42 6.80
C VAL A 190 -5.35 -11.66 7.61
N THR A 191 -6.21 -12.67 7.62
CA THR A 191 -5.89 -14.01 8.13
C THR A 191 -6.12 -15.02 7.02
N TYR A 192 -5.16 -15.94 6.80
CA TYR A 192 -5.32 -17.01 5.81
C TYR A 192 -5.67 -18.37 6.43
N ASN A 193 -5.21 -18.63 7.65
CA ASN A 193 -5.39 -19.90 8.34
C ASN A 193 -6.26 -19.71 9.60
N PRO A 194 -7.30 -20.53 9.83
CA PRO A 194 -7.73 -21.70 9.03
C PRO A 194 -8.54 -21.35 7.76
N SER A 195 -8.91 -20.10 7.57
CA SER A 195 -9.68 -19.62 6.42
C SER A 195 -9.34 -18.16 6.12
N PHE A 196 -9.51 -17.74 4.86
CA PHE A 196 -9.34 -16.34 4.47
C PHE A 196 -10.36 -15.44 5.18
N ILE A 197 -9.86 -14.47 5.94
CA ILE A 197 -10.62 -13.36 6.54
C ILE A 197 -9.94 -12.08 6.06
N PRO A 198 -10.64 -11.20 5.32
CA PRO A 198 -10.05 -9.98 4.79
C PRO A 198 -9.62 -9.04 5.91
N ALA A 199 -8.71 -8.12 5.59
CA ALA A 199 -8.37 -7.04 6.50
C ALA A 199 -9.62 -6.20 6.85
N THR A 200 -9.67 -5.72 8.09
CA THR A 200 -10.74 -4.87 8.61
C THR A 200 -10.18 -3.57 9.17
N GLY A 201 -11.03 -2.57 9.39
CA GLY A 201 -10.64 -1.29 9.98
C GLY A 201 -11.41 -0.13 9.39
N GLN A 202 -11.19 1.07 9.89
CA GLN A 202 -11.76 2.26 9.28
C GLN A 202 -11.16 2.47 7.88
N ARG A 203 -12.02 2.75 6.90
CA ARG A 203 -11.58 3.08 5.54
C ARG A 203 -10.80 4.39 5.56
N ILE A 204 -9.69 4.43 4.86
CA ILE A 204 -8.82 5.59 4.73
C ILE A 204 -8.73 5.96 3.25
N ARG A 205 -9.09 7.19 2.91
CA ARG A 205 -8.80 7.76 1.59
C ARG A 205 -7.35 8.20 1.57
N VAL A 206 -6.64 7.85 0.49
CA VAL A 206 -5.26 8.24 0.26
C VAL A 206 -5.21 9.16 -0.96
N TRP A 207 -4.72 10.38 -0.76
CA TRP A 207 -4.43 11.32 -1.84
C TRP A 207 -2.93 11.43 -2.07
N VAL A 208 -2.54 11.64 -3.32
CA VAL A 208 -1.17 11.99 -3.70
C VAL A 208 -1.15 13.41 -4.22
N CYS A 209 -0.35 14.26 -3.60
CA CYS A 209 -0.12 15.63 -4.03
C CYS A 209 1.32 15.77 -4.52
N TYR A 210 1.52 16.41 -5.68
CA TYR A 210 2.85 16.69 -6.23
C TYR A 210 2.82 17.91 -7.17
N PHE A 211 4.00 18.38 -7.57
CA PHE A 211 4.11 19.31 -8.70
C PHE A 211 4.59 18.53 -9.93
N ASP A 212 3.93 18.73 -11.06
CA ASP A 212 4.38 18.16 -12.34
C ASP A 212 5.64 18.88 -12.88
N ASP A 213 6.12 18.43 -14.03
CA ASP A 213 7.32 18.97 -14.68
C ASP A 213 7.16 20.46 -15.06
N ASP A 214 5.93 20.94 -15.26
CA ASP A 214 5.60 22.36 -15.50
C ASP A 214 5.48 23.15 -14.19
N GLY A 215 5.67 22.50 -13.05
CA GLY A 215 5.55 23.08 -11.71
C GLY A 215 4.12 23.32 -11.26
N LYS A 216 3.12 22.71 -11.92
CA LYS A 216 1.71 22.84 -11.59
C LYS A 216 1.31 21.82 -10.53
N TYR A 217 0.52 22.26 -9.56
CA TYR A 217 -0.05 21.40 -8.53
C TYR A 217 -0.96 20.32 -9.13
N GLN A 218 -0.72 19.08 -8.71
CA GLN A 218 -1.51 17.91 -9.05
C GLN A 218 -1.99 17.24 -7.77
N VAL A 219 -3.23 16.78 -7.78
CA VAL A 219 -3.85 15.98 -6.73
C VAL A 219 -4.55 14.79 -7.38
N VAL A 220 -4.22 13.59 -6.91
CA VAL A 220 -4.74 12.34 -7.48
C VAL A 220 -5.24 11.44 -6.35
N ASP A 221 -6.38 10.77 -6.57
CA ASP A 221 -6.80 9.65 -5.74
C ASP A 221 -5.84 8.49 -5.97
N ALA A 222 -5.18 8.00 -4.93
CA ALA A 222 -4.20 6.92 -5.03
C ALA A 222 -4.72 5.69 -5.80
N ARG A 223 -6.03 5.43 -5.75
CA ARG A 223 -6.67 4.32 -6.44
C ARG A 223 -6.60 4.44 -7.97
N ASP A 224 -6.51 5.65 -8.52
CA ASP A 224 -6.41 5.86 -9.97
C ASP A 224 -5.03 5.44 -10.53
N TRP A 225 -4.00 5.44 -9.68
CA TRP A 225 -2.65 4.96 -10.02
C TRP A 225 -2.54 3.43 -10.03
N ILE A 226 -3.62 2.72 -9.72
CA ILE A 226 -3.64 1.27 -9.62
C ILE A 226 -4.73 0.74 -10.55
N VAL A 227 -4.38 -0.16 -11.45
CA VAL A 227 -5.34 -0.83 -12.34
C VAL A 227 -5.32 -2.33 -12.10
N ARG A 228 -6.45 -2.99 -12.35
CA ARG A 228 -6.49 -4.45 -12.39
C ARG A 228 -5.63 -4.93 -13.56
N THR A 229 -4.72 -5.88 -13.28
CA THR A 229 -3.76 -6.42 -14.24
C THR A 229 -4.46 -6.87 -15.53
N GLY A 230 -3.97 -6.39 -16.67
CA GLY A 230 -4.52 -6.69 -17.99
C GLY A 230 -5.77 -5.88 -18.38
N THR A 231 -6.15 -4.86 -17.61
CA THR A 231 -7.32 -4.00 -17.88
C THR A 231 -7.00 -2.52 -17.66
N THR A 232 -7.97 -1.64 -17.93
CA THR A 232 -7.92 -0.21 -17.58
C THR A 232 -8.81 0.12 -16.37
N GLU A 233 -9.31 -0.89 -15.66
CA GLU A 233 -10.19 -0.69 -14.52
C GLU A 233 -9.36 -0.28 -13.29
N THR A 234 -9.55 0.95 -12.81
CA THR A 234 -8.88 1.45 -11.61
C THR A 234 -9.39 0.76 -10.35
N LEU A 235 -8.52 0.67 -9.33
CA LEU A 235 -8.87 0.14 -8.01
C LEU A 235 -10.13 0.83 -7.47
N LYS A 236 -11.11 0.05 -7.01
CA LYS A 236 -12.36 0.61 -6.45
C LYS A 236 -12.31 0.72 -4.94
N GLU A 237 -11.46 -0.08 -4.32
CA GLU A 237 -11.48 -0.30 -2.89
C GLU A 237 -10.67 0.77 -2.18
N ASP A 238 -11.24 1.34 -1.11
CA ASP A 238 -10.43 2.09 -0.16
C ASP A 238 -9.64 1.12 0.71
N TRP A 239 -8.44 1.53 1.08
CA TRP A 239 -7.67 0.83 2.10
C TRP A 239 -8.38 0.91 3.45
N VAL A 240 -8.28 -0.16 4.24
CA VAL A 240 -8.68 -0.16 5.65
C VAL A 240 -7.45 0.00 6.54
N PHE A 241 -7.59 0.74 7.63
CA PHE A 241 -6.56 0.83 8.66
C PHE A 241 -6.55 -0.43 9.52
N ALA A 242 -5.87 -1.46 9.02
CA ALA A 242 -5.75 -2.76 9.66
C ALA A 242 -4.85 -2.73 10.92
N GLY A 243 -3.88 -1.82 10.94
CA GLY A 243 -2.79 -1.84 11.91
C GLY A 243 -1.79 -2.95 11.57
N SER A 244 -0.86 -3.27 12.46
CA SER A 244 0.03 -4.43 12.31
C SER A 244 0.34 -4.96 13.69
N TYR A 245 0.89 -6.17 13.77
CA TYR A 245 1.35 -6.70 15.03
C TYR A 245 2.78 -6.24 15.35
N VAL A 246 3.06 -6.20 16.64
CA VAL A 246 4.39 -5.99 17.21
C VAL A 246 4.94 -7.37 17.56
N TRP A 247 6.12 -7.68 17.07
CA TRP A 247 6.86 -8.89 17.41
C TRP A 247 8.01 -8.54 18.35
N THR A 248 8.17 -9.31 19.42
CA THR A 248 9.34 -9.19 20.30
C THR A 248 10.37 -10.24 19.90
N ASP A 249 11.56 -9.79 19.53
CA ASP A 249 12.67 -10.69 19.18
C ASP A 249 13.18 -11.39 20.45
N PRO A 250 13.20 -12.73 20.51
CA PRO A 250 13.65 -13.45 21.69
C PRO A 250 15.17 -13.34 21.94
N VAL A 251 15.96 -12.92 20.94
CA VAL A 251 17.42 -12.77 21.06
C VAL A 251 17.79 -11.46 21.76
N ASP A 252 17.19 -10.34 21.33
CA ASP A 252 17.54 -9.01 21.84
C ASP A 252 16.45 -8.35 22.72
N ASN A 253 15.29 -8.99 22.86
CA ASN A 253 14.09 -8.51 23.57
C ASN A 253 13.56 -7.16 23.08
N ARG A 254 13.81 -6.79 21.83
CA ARG A 254 13.28 -5.57 21.23
C ARG A 254 11.97 -5.82 20.51
N ASN A 255 11.13 -4.79 20.52
CA ASN A 255 9.86 -4.79 19.82
C ASN A 255 10.03 -4.25 18.39
N TYR A 256 9.55 -5.02 17.43
CA TYR A 256 9.54 -4.69 16.01
C TYR A 256 8.10 -4.60 15.52
N TYR A 257 7.69 -3.40 15.10
CA TYR A 257 6.42 -3.22 14.42
C TYR A 257 6.53 -3.78 13.01
N GLN A 258 5.79 -4.82 12.68
CA GLN A 258 6.09 -5.63 11.50
C GLN A 258 5.86 -4.89 10.18
N GLY A 259 4.86 -4.01 10.09
CA GLY A 259 4.69 -3.14 8.91
C GLY A 259 5.91 -2.27 8.57
N ASP A 260 6.87 -2.06 9.50
CA ASP A 260 8.10 -1.30 9.21
C ASP A 260 9.04 -2.03 8.24
N VAL A 261 8.82 -3.32 7.97
CA VAL A 261 9.61 -4.08 6.98
C VAL A 261 9.15 -3.88 5.53
N GLY A 262 8.11 -3.07 5.31
CA GLY A 262 7.65 -2.70 3.97
C GLY A 262 6.13 -2.68 3.80
N ASP A 263 5.41 -3.44 4.63
CA ASP A 263 3.97 -3.68 4.49
C ASP A 263 3.15 -2.51 5.07
N MET A 264 3.28 -1.33 4.45
CA MET A 264 2.66 -0.10 4.94
C MET A 264 1.27 0.13 4.31
N ILE A 265 1.17 0.31 2.99
CA ILE A 265 -0.11 0.45 2.29
C ILE A 265 -0.15 -0.58 1.16
N CYS A 266 -0.78 -1.72 1.40
CA CYS A 266 -0.75 -2.89 0.52
C CYS A 266 -1.94 -2.95 -0.45
N VAL A 267 -1.71 -3.55 -1.61
CA VAL A 267 -2.76 -3.97 -2.58
C VAL A 267 -2.77 -5.48 -2.81
N SER A 268 -1.76 -6.17 -2.29
CA SER A 268 -1.70 -7.63 -2.14
C SER A 268 -1.78 -7.95 -0.65
N ASN A 269 -2.64 -8.90 -0.24
CA ASN A 269 -2.95 -8.99 1.19
C ASN A 269 -1.80 -9.61 2.00
N PHE A 270 -1.23 -8.83 2.94
CA PHE A 270 -0.17 -9.28 3.86
C PHE A 270 -0.67 -9.32 5.30
N THR A 271 -0.32 -10.39 6.03
CA THR A 271 -0.66 -10.54 7.46
C THR A 271 -0.04 -9.45 8.34
N THR A 272 0.97 -8.76 7.83
CA THR A 272 1.77 -7.70 8.45
C THR A 272 1.39 -6.28 7.98
N ALA A 273 0.42 -6.16 7.06
CA ALA A 273 0.06 -4.89 6.43
C ALA A 273 -0.57 -3.89 7.40
N MET A 274 0.02 -2.70 7.54
CA MET A 274 -0.55 -1.58 8.32
C MET A 274 -1.88 -1.10 7.74
N MET A 275 -1.96 -0.99 6.42
CA MET A 275 -3.16 -0.73 5.63
C MET A 275 -3.21 -1.70 4.47
N ASP A 276 -4.41 -2.20 4.18
CA ASP A 276 -4.61 -3.21 3.15
C ASP A 276 -5.99 -3.02 2.49
N ILE A 277 -6.19 -3.60 1.31
CA ILE A 277 -7.51 -3.61 0.68
C ILE A 277 -8.38 -4.72 1.30
N PRO A 278 -9.68 -4.46 1.57
CA PRO A 278 -10.55 -5.41 2.27
C PRO A 278 -11.14 -6.49 1.35
N VAL A 279 -10.43 -6.86 0.29
CA VAL A 279 -10.82 -7.87 -0.70
C VAL A 279 -9.66 -8.81 -0.96
N ALA A 280 -9.95 -10.06 -1.30
CA ALA A 280 -8.93 -11.07 -1.54
C ALA A 280 -8.04 -10.71 -2.74
N SER A 281 -6.77 -10.46 -2.45
CA SER A 281 -5.72 -10.17 -3.42
C SER A 281 -4.46 -10.95 -3.06
N SER A 282 -3.96 -11.72 -4.02
CA SER A 282 -2.83 -12.63 -3.80
C SER A 282 -1.54 -11.86 -3.54
N ALA A 283 -0.78 -12.30 -2.55
CA ALA A 283 0.61 -11.90 -2.31
C ALA A 283 1.62 -12.82 -3.02
N ASP A 284 1.15 -13.77 -3.83
CA ASP A 284 2.02 -14.56 -4.70
C ASP A 284 2.34 -13.75 -5.96
N THR A 285 3.64 -13.54 -6.23
CA THR A 285 4.13 -12.70 -7.33
C THR A 285 3.57 -13.10 -8.70
N ASP A 286 3.35 -14.40 -8.95
CA ASP A 286 2.79 -14.91 -10.21
C ASP A 286 1.27 -14.69 -10.34
N GLN A 287 0.61 -14.18 -9.31
CA GLN A 287 -0.85 -14.02 -9.23
C GLN A 287 -1.27 -12.61 -8.78
N LEU A 288 -0.41 -11.61 -8.93
CA LEU A 288 -0.71 -10.22 -8.58
C LEU A 288 -1.90 -9.68 -9.38
N GLN A 289 -2.94 -9.27 -8.65
CA GLN A 289 -4.21 -8.83 -9.25
C GLN A 289 -4.16 -7.39 -9.77
N TYR A 290 -3.19 -6.60 -9.31
CA TYR A 290 -3.07 -5.19 -9.62
C TYR A 290 -1.70 -4.86 -10.23
N SER A 291 -1.68 -3.80 -11.05
CA SER A 291 -0.49 -3.25 -11.70
C SER A 291 -0.49 -1.72 -11.58
N PRO A 292 0.68 -1.06 -11.67
CA PRO A 292 0.74 0.39 -11.73
C PRO A 292 0.06 0.91 -13.00
N ASN A 293 -0.68 2.02 -12.89
CA ASN A 293 -1.20 2.75 -14.05
C ASN A 293 -0.10 3.64 -14.63
N THR A 294 0.90 3.04 -15.27
CA THR A 294 2.13 3.69 -15.74
C THR A 294 1.90 4.94 -16.58
N ALA A 295 0.76 5.03 -17.29
CA ALA A 295 0.43 6.17 -18.14
C ALA A 295 0.25 7.49 -17.39
N ILE A 296 -0.04 7.46 -16.07
CA ILE A 296 -0.36 8.65 -15.29
C ILE A 296 0.48 8.82 -14.03
N ILE A 297 1.31 7.83 -13.68
CA ILE A 297 2.24 7.93 -12.56
C ILE A 297 3.45 8.76 -13.03
N PRO A 298 3.88 9.78 -12.26
CA PRO A 298 5.03 10.60 -12.63
C PRO A 298 6.34 9.79 -12.64
N ASN A 299 7.41 10.41 -13.12
CA ASN A 299 8.71 9.76 -13.23
C ASN A 299 9.24 9.31 -11.86
N ARG A 300 10.04 8.24 -11.85
CA ARG A 300 10.75 7.79 -10.65
C ARG A 300 11.58 8.95 -10.07
N GLY A 301 11.54 9.10 -8.75
CA GLY A 301 12.22 10.18 -8.02
C GLY A 301 11.39 11.46 -7.87
N THR A 302 10.24 11.62 -8.55
CA THR A 302 9.34 12.75 -8.30
C THR A 302 8.93 12.78 -6.84
N ALA A 303 9.18 13.89 -6.15
CA ALA A 303 8.76 14.09 -4.77
C ALA A 303 7.24 14.22 -4.69
N VAL A 304 6.65 13.57 -3.69
CA VAL A 304 5.19 13.54 -3.47
C VAL A 304 4.87 13.70 -1.98
N ARG A 305 3.65 14.15 -1.69
CA ARG A 305 3.05 14.12 -0.35
C ARG A 305 1.83 13.21 -0.38
N LEU A 306 1.86 12.18 0.46
CA LEU A 306 0.69 11.38 0.79
C LEU A 306 -0.16 12.11 1.83
N ILE A 307 -1.46 12.06 1.64
CA ILE A 307 -2.45 12.56 2.60
C ILE A 307 -3.42 11.43 2.90
N LEU A 308 -3.41 10.97 4.15
CA LEU A 308 -4.30 9.94 4.65
C LEU A 308 -5.43 10.59 5.43
N GLU A 309 -6.66 10.34 5.00
CA GLU A 309 -7.87 10.92 5.57
C GLU A 309 -8.88 9.82 5.89
N PRO A 310 -9.19 9.56 7.18
CA PRO A 310 -10.18 8.56 7.55
C PRO A 310 -11.56 8.93 7.01
N ILE A 311 -12.18 8.00 6.28
CA ILE A 311 -13.56 8.15 5.85
C ILE A 311 -14.44 8.03 7.09
N PRO A 312 -15.35 8.99 7.36
CA PRO A 312 -16.21 8.94 8.54
C PRO A 312 -16.96 7.61 8.64
N LEU A 313 -17.15 7.11 9.86
CA LEU A 313 -17.99 5.94 10.06
C LEU A 313 -19.47 6.37 9.92
N PRO A 314 -20.34 5.50 9.35
CA PRO A 314 -21.77 5.78 9.35
C PRO A 314 -22.27 5.98 10.78
N ALA A 315 -23.02 7.05 11.01
CA ALA A 315 -23.82 7.15 12.23
C ALA A 315 -25.02 6.19 12.12
N ASP A 316 -25.51 5.68 13.26
CA ASP A 316 -26.65 4.75 13.28
C ASP A 316 -27.83 5.29 12.44
N GLY A 317 -28.25 4.51 11.44
CA GLY A 317 -29.38 4.85 10.56
C GLY A 317 -29.11 5.90 9.48
N GLN A 318 -27.85 6.27 9.24
CA GLN A 318 -27.45 7.16 8.13
C GLN A 318 -26.83 6.37 6.97
N GLU A 319 -26.99 6.92 5.77
CA GLU A 319 -26.33 6.41 4.56
C GLU A 319 -24.80 6.55 4.71
N GLN A 320 -24.05 5.67 4.03
CA GLN A 320 -22.59 5.63 4.13
C GLN A 320 -22.02 6.99 3.68
N PRO A 321 -21.21 7.67 4.51
CA PRO A 321 -20.72 9.01 4.19
C PRO A 321 -19.87 8.98 2.93
N SER A 322 -20.01 10.04 2.12
CA SER A 322 -19.21 10.23 0.90
C SER A 322 -17.73 10.32 1.23
N ALA A 323 -16.88 9.88 0.28
CA ALA A 323 -15.44 10.05 0.42
C ALA A 323 -15.08 11.54 0.59
N PRO A 324 -13.97 11.86 1.29
CA PRO A 324 -13.46 13.22 1.39
C PRO A 324 -13.27 13.88 0.02
N GLU A 325 -13.39 15.20 -0.04
CA GLU A 325 -13.02 15.97 -1.24
C GLU A 325 -11.49 16.00 -1.42
N PRO A 326 -10.98 16.12 -2.66
CA PRO A 326 -9.56 16.27 -2.92
C PRO A 326 -8.96 17.48 -2.15
N PRO A 327 -7.77 17.33 -1.55
CA PRO A 327 -7.05 18.45 -0.95
C PRO A 327 -6.74 19.57 -1.96
N THR A 328 -6.68 20.80 -1.46
CA THR A 328 -6.28 21.99 -2.22
C THR A 328 -4.77 22.24 -2.11
N GLU A 329 -4.23 23.09 -2.99
CA GLU A 329 -2.78 23.36 -3.12
C GLU A 329 -2.10 23.87 -1.83
N ASP A 330 -2.83 24.42 -0.87
CA ASP A 330 -2.28 24.88 0.41
C ASP A 330 -1.62 23.77 1.24
N VAL A 331 -1.96 22.50 0.97
CA VAL A 331 -1.31 21.34 1.62
C VAL A 331 0.09 21.03 1.08
N LEU A 332 0.49 21.65 -0.04
CA LEU A 332 1.77 21.39 -0.70
C LEU A 332 2.43 22.70 -1.16
N GLN A 333 3.44 23.14 -0.42
CA GLN A 333 4.20 24.35 -0.73
C GLN A 333 5.68 24.00 -0.89
N LYS A 334 6.30 24.40 -2.00
CA LYS A 334 7.73 24.14 -2.26
C LYS A 334 8.60 24.76 -1.18
N GLN A 335 9.65 24.06 -0.77
CA GLN A 335 10.68 24.66 0.07
C GLN A 335 11.42 25.72 -0.76
N SER A 336 11.51 26.94 -0.22
CA SER A 336 12.18 28.08 -0.86
C SER A 336 13.69 27.97 -0.80
#